data_AF-A0A2V2CD89-F1
#
_entry.id   AF-A0A2V2CD89-F1
#
_cell.length_a   1.000
_cell.length_b   1.000
_cell.length_c   1.000
_cell.angle_alpha   90.00
_cell.angle_beta   90.00
_cell.angle_gamma   90.00
#
_symmetry.space_group_name_H-M   'P 1'
#
loop_
_entity.id
_entity.type
_entity.pdbx_description
1 polymer ?
#
loop_
_entity_poly.entity_id
_entity_poly.type
_entity_poly.pdbx_seq_one_letter_code
_entity_poly.pdbx_strand_id
1 'polypeptide(L)'
;MDENKDVRQAEPQNAPQDKQPAPLSEARKTALLRYMAVLFAVAFLLVLLSLILQAHSSKATISELTQTSSSALSNVEQLQAQNRDLQDEKQTLTQEKSELEAQVEDLQKQLDETKQADEKEESAEKLKLELELAHTKEAYEALLVAKNCEMHEGNVTFSKAMDTLADLEQYLGTEARAEYEKLLAE
;
A
#
# COMPACT_ATOMS: atom_id res chain seq x y z
N MET A 1 -45.65 -65.88 91.95
CA MET A 1 -45.37 -65.23 93.24
C MET A 1 -44.00 -64.59 93.12
N ASP A 2 -43.95 -63.26 92.99
CA ASP A 2 -43.71 -62.30 94.10
C ASP A 2 -42.23 -62.36 94.54
N GLU A 3 -41.44 -61.32 94.75
CA GLU A 3 -41.59 -59.87 94.91
C GLU A 3 -40.13 -59.32 94.92
N ASN A 4 -39.84 -58.18 94.32
CA ASN A 4 -39.55 -56.91 95.00
C ASN A 4 -38.11 -56.76 95.59
N LYS A 5 -37.29 -55.98 94.86
CA LYS A 5 -36.72 -54.66 95.24
C LYS A 5 -36.16 -54.47 96.66
N ASP A 6 -34.94 -53.89 96.72
CA ASP A 6 -34.48 -52.80 97.62
C ASP A 6 -32.95 -52.93 97.87
N VAL A 7 -32.11 -51.91 98.09
CA VAL A 7 -32.12 -50.45 97.95
C VAL A 7 -30.68 -50.00 98.27
N ARG A 8 -30.19 -49.01 97.53
CA ARG A 8 -29.28 -47.89 97.90
C ARG A 8 -28.07 -48.16 98.82
N GLN A 9 -26.84 -47.94 98.34
CA GLN A 9 -26.15 -46.63 98.27
C GLN A 9 -25.42 -46.28 99.59
N ALA A 10 -24.10 -46.21 99.51
CA ALA A 10 -23.29 -45.33 100.34
C ALA A 10 -21.94 -45.10 99.63
N GLU A 11 -21.85 -44.04 98.83
CA GLU A 11 -20.61 -43.25 98.77
C GLU A 11 -20.61 -42.34 100.01
N PRO A 12 -19.43 -42.02 100.56
CA PRO A 12 -18.89 -40.72 100.19
C PRO A 12 -17.37 -40.67 99.98
N GLN A 13 -17.03 -39.66 99.20
CA GLN A 13 -15.73 -39.06 98.89
C GLN A 13 -14.88 -38.71 100.11
N ASN A 14 -13.54 -38.74 99.96
CA ASN A 14 -12.66 -37.66 100.42
C ASN A 14 -11.25 -37.77 99.81
N ALA A 15 -10.86 -36.74 99.05
CA ALA A 15 -9.47 -36.35 98.76
C ALA A 15 -8.97 -35.44 99.92
N PRO A 16 -7.66 -35.14 100.17
CA PRO A 16 -6.65 -34.77 99.14
C PRO A 16 -5.13 -35.07 99.39
N GLN A 17 -4.39 -35.01 98.27
CA GLN A 17 -3.04 -34.44 98.05
C GLN A 17 -1.68 -35.15 98.34
N ASP A 18 -0.81 -35.01 97.31
CA ASP A 18 0.66 -34.85 97.21
C ASP A 18 1.67 -36.00 97.37
N LYS A 19 2.20 -36.51 96.24
CA LYS A 19 3.62 -36.40 95.81
C LYS A 19 3.92 -37.04 94.44
N GLN A 20 4.91 -36.47 93.77
CA GLN A 20 5.41 -36.58 92.39
C GLN A 20 6.13 -37.94 92.05
N PRO A 21 6.68 -38.13 90.83
CA PRO A 21 6.19 -38.95 89.71
C PRO A 21 6.84 -40.36 89.58
N ALA A 22 6.13 -41.34 89.01
CA ALA A 22 6.68 -42.68 88.70
C ALA A 22 7.23 -42.76 87.26
N PRO A 23 8.37 -43.45 87.01
CA PRO A 23 9.06 -43.47 85.73
C PRO A 23 8.27 -44.22 84.65
N LEU A 24 8.21 -43.64 83.45
CA LEU A 24 7.61 -44.26 82.26
C LEU A 24 8.33 -45.58 81.94
N SER A 25 7.62 -46.71 82.04
CA SER A 25 8.11 -48.07 81.75
C SER A 25 8.84 -48.17 80.39
N GLU A 26 10.00 -48.84 80.32
CA GLU A 26 10.86 -49.01 79.13
C GLU A 26 10.12 -49.51 77.86
N ALA A 27 9.10 -50.35 78.03
CA ALA A 27 8.24 -50.80 76.93
C ALA A 27 7.46 -49.66 76.26
N ARG A 28 7.01 -48.67 77.04
CA ARG A 28 6.33 -47.46 76.53
C ARG A 28 7.31 -46.52 75.84
N LYS A 29 8.55 -46.37 76.33
CA LYS A 29 9.58 -45.58 75.64
C LYS A 29 9.94 -46.18 74.28
N THR A 30 10.09 -47.50 74.19
CA THR A 30 10.37 -48.20 72.93
C THR A 30 9.20 -48.09 71.95
N ALA A 31 7.96 -48.22 72.44
CA ALA A 31 6.77 -47.99 71.62
C ALA A 31 6.68 -46.54 71.13
N LEU A 32 6.91 -45.56 72.01
CA LEU A 32 6.96 -44.13 71.67
C LEU A 32 8.05 -43.82 70.64
N LEU A 33 9.25 -44.39 70.77
CA LEU A 33 10.34 -44.22 69.80
C LEU A 33 9.97 -44.80 68.43
N ARG A 34 9.29 -45.95 68.37
CA ARG A 34 8.79 -46.51 67.11
C ARG A 34 7.72 -45.62 66.48
N TYR A 35 6.78 -45.09 67.26
CA TYR A 35 5.80 -44.13 66.75
C TYR A 35 6.47 -42.85 66.26
N MET A 36 7.46 -42.32 66.96
CA MET A 36 8.23 -41.14 66.51
C MET A 36 8.98 -41.41 65.20
N ALA A 37 9.59 -42.58 65.05
CA ALA A 37 10.27 -42.98 63.82
C ALA A 37 9.28 -43.14 62.64
N VAL A 38 8.10 -43.72 62.89
CA VAL A 38 7.03 -43.83 61.88
C VAL A 38 6.50 -42.45 61.50
N LEU A 39 6.26 -41.57 62.46
CA LEU A 39 5.83 -40.19 62.20
C LEU A 39 6.87 -39.41 61.39
N PHE A 40 8.16 -39.58 61.70
CA PHE A 40 9.25 -38.99 60.94
C PHE A 40 9.28 -39.54 59.51
N ALA A 41 9.19 -40.87 59.33
CA ALA A 41 9.13 -41.49 58.01
C ALA A 41 7.94 -41.00 57.18
N VAL A 42 6.76 -40.88 57.79
CA VAL A 42 5.56 -40.32 57.14
C VAL A 42 5.78 -38.85 56.76
N ALA A 43 6.41 -38.05 57.62
CA ALA A 43 6.75 -36.66 57.28
C ALA A 43 7.70 -36.57 56.08
N PHE A 44 8.74 -37.42 56.00
CA PHE A 44 9.64 -37.47 54.84
C PHE A 44 8.92 -37.91 53.57
N LEU A 45 8.02 -38.90 53.66
CA LEU A 45 7.22 -39.33 52.52
C LEU A 45 6.29 -38.22 52.04
N LEU A 46 5.67 -37.47 52.95
CA LEU A 46 4.82 -36.32 52.61
C LEU A 46 5.65 -35.20 51.97
N VAL A 47 6.85 -34.92 52.47
CA VAL A 47 7.79 -33.95 51.87
C VAL A 47 8.21 -34.39 50.46
N LEU A 48 8.55 -35.67 50.27
CA LEU A 48 8.88 -36.23 48.95
C LEU A 48 7.68 -36.16 47.99
N LEU A 49 6.47 -36.46 48.46
CA LEU A 49 5.26 -36.36 47.67
C LEU A 49 5.00 -34.91 47.25
N SER A 50 5.19 -33.97 48.18
CA SER A 50 5.12 -32.53 47.91
C SER A 50 6.14 -32.09 46.86
N LEU A 51 7.38 -32.58 46.96
CA LEU A 51 8.43 -32.33 45.97
C LEU A 51 8.11 -32.91 44.60
N ILE A 52 7.54 -34.12 44.53
CA ILE A 52 7.16 -34.76 43.26
C ILE A 52 6.00 -34.00 42.61
N LEU A 53 4.98 -33.61 43.38
CA LEU A 53 3.86 -32.78 42.91
C LEU A 53 4.35 -31.42 42.36
N GLN A 54 5.33 -30.81 43.05
CA GLN A 54 5.93 -29.55 42.64
C GLN A 54 6.86 -29.69 41.41
N ALA A 55 7.57 -30.83 41.29
CA ALA A 55 8.41 -31.14 40.12
C ALA A 55 7.58 -31.50 38.88
N HIS A 56 6.42 -32.13 39.08
CA HIS A 56 5.50 -32.50 37.99
C HIS A 56 4.77 -31.28 37.42
N SER A 57 4.35 -30.32 38.27
CA SER A 57 3.82 -29.04 37.80
C SER A 57 4.88 -28.19 37.10
N SER A 58 6.12 -28.20 37.61
CA SER A 58 7.22 -27.44 37.01
C SER A 58 7.57 -27.92 35.59
N LYS A 59 7.59 -29.24 35.32
CA LYS A 59 7.89 -29.77 33.98
C LYS A 59 6.79 -29.49 32.95
N ALA A 60 5.52 -29.56 33.36
CA ALA A 60 4.40 -29.26 32.46
C ALA A 60 4.34 -27.76 32.12
N THR A 61 4.50 -26.88 33.13
CA THR A 61 4.52 -25.43 32.92
C THR A 61 5.76 -24.98 32.14
N ILE A 62 6.95 -25.55 32.39
CA ILE A 62 8.14 -25.24 31.57
C ILE A 62 7.95 -25.73 30.14
N SER A 63 7.43 -26.94 29.89
CA SER A 63 7.22 -27.44 28.52
C SER A 63 6.22 -26.59 27.74
N GLU A 64 5.08 -26.20 28.34
CA GLU A 64 4.13 -25.29 27.72
C GLU A 64 4.72 -23.90 27.50
N LEU A 65 5.47 -23.35 28.46
CA LEU A 65 6.08 -22.04 28.33
C LEU A 65 7.18 -22.04 27.26
N THR A 66 7.95 -23.12 27.14
CA THR A 66 9.01 -23.26 26.12
C THR A 66 8.41 -23.47 24.74
N GLN A 67 7.33 -24.26 24.62
CA GLN A 67 6.60 -24.45 23.37
C GLN A 67 5.89 -23.16 22.93
N THR A 68 5.28 -22.43 23.87
CA THR A 68 4.66 -21.11 23.62
C THR A 68 5.71 -20.06 23.29
N SER A 69 6.88 -20.10 23.94
CA SER A 69 7.99 -19.21 23.60
C SER A 69 8.56 -19.52 22.22
N SER A 70 8.68 -20.80 21.85
CA SER A 70 9.12 -21.22 20.53
C SER A 70 8.14 -20.82 19.42
N SER A 71 6.83 -20.94 19.65
CA SER A 71 5.82 -20.51 18.69
C SER A 71 5.70 -18.99 18.61
N ALA A 72 5.86 -18.27 19.73
CA ALA A 72 5.92 -16.81 19.73
C ALA A 72 7.17 -16.29 19.00
N LEU A 73 8.34 -16.89 19.22
CA LEU A 73 9.57 -16.53 18.50
C LEU A 73 9.41 -16.78 16.99
N SER A 74 8.89 -17.95 16.62
CA SER A 74 8.64 -18.29 15.22
C SER A 74 7.65 -17.34 14.55
N ASN A 75 6.59 -16.93 15.27
CA ASN A 75 5.64 -15.96 14.75
C ASN A 75 6.25 -14.55 14.61
N VAL A 76 7.14 -14.15 15.53
CA VAL A 76 7.90 -12.90 15.43
C VAL A 76 8.86 -12.94 14.24
N GLU A 77 9.58 -14.05 14.04
CA GLU A 77 10.46 -14.24 12.88
C GLU A 77 9.67 -14.18 11.57
N GLN A 78 8.51 -14.83 11.51
CA GLN A 78 7.63 -14.79 10.34
C GLN A 78 7.09 -13.38 10.08
N LEU A 79 6.65 -12.65 11.11
CA LEU A 79 6.22 -11.26 10.98
C LEU A 79 7.36 -10.34 10.57
N GLN A 80 8.58 -10.60 11.03
CA GLN A 80 9.75 -9.82 10.65
C GLN A 80 10.13 -10.06 9.18
N ALA A 81 10.05 -11.32 8.72
CA ALA A 81 10.22 -11.67 7.32
C ALA A 81 9.16 -11.00 6.44
N GLN A 82 7.88 -11.11 6.81
CA GLN A 82 6.78 -10.47 6.06
C GLN A 82 6.91 -8.94 6.02
N ASN A 83 7.33 -8.30 7.12
CA ASN A 83 7.57 -6.86 7.11
C ASN A 83 8.70 -6.47 6.17
N ARG A 84 9.76 -7.28 6.10
CA ARG A 84 10.86 -7.05 5.17
C ARG A 84 10.41 -7.22 3.72
N ASP A 85 9.70 -8.31 3.41
CA ASP A 85 9.17 -8.56 2.07
C ASP A 85 8.22 -7.44 1.63
N LEU A 86 7.32 -7.01 2.52
CA LEU A 86 6.42 -5.87 2.27
C LEU A 86 7.17 -4.56 2.05
N GLN A 87 8.29 -4.36 2.76
CA GLN A 87 9.11 -3.17 2.60
C GLN A 87 9.84 -3.17 1.24
N ASP A 88 10.35 -4.33 0.82
CA ASP A 88 10.99 -4.52 -0.48
C ASP A 88 9.98 -4.34 -1.63
N GLU A 89 8.77 -4.90 -1.49
CA GLU A 89 7.68 -4.70 -2.46
C GLU A 89 7.24 -3.24 -2.53
N LYS A 90 7.08 -2.58 -1.38
CA LYS A 90 6.76 -1.15 -1.35
C LYS A 90 7.83 -0.31 -2.04
N GLN A 91 9.10 -0.63 -1.83
CA GLN A 91 10.20 0.08 -2.49
C GLN A 91 10.14 -0.12 -4.01
N THR A 92 9.92 -1.36 -4.45
CA THR A 92 9.78 -1.70 -5.87
C THR A 92 8.60 -0.96 -6.52
N LEU A 93 7.41 -1.03 -5.90
CA LEU A 93 6.22 -0.33 -6.39
C LEU A 93 6.39 1.19 -6.40
N THR A 94 7.10 1.75 -5.42
CA THR A 94 7.41 3.19 -5.39
C THR A 94 8.31 3.58 -6.56
N GLN A 95 9.28 2.72 -6.89
CA GLN A 95 10.19 2.97 -8.00
C GLN A 95 9.48 2.84 -9.35
N GLU A 96 8.69 1.78 -9.56
CA GLU A 96 7.86 1.63 -10.76
C GLU A 96 6.89 2.80 -10.94
N LYS A 97 6.26 3.25 -9.84
CA LYS A 97 5.38 4.42 -9.89
C LYS A 97 6.14 5.67 -10.34
N SER A 98 7.34 5.91 -9.81
CA SER A 98 8.17 7.05 -10.24
C SER A 98 8.56 6.96 -11.71
N GLU A 99 8.88 5.77 -12.20
CA GLU A 99 9.23 5.55 -13.61
C GLU A 99 8.02 5.75 -14.53
N LEU A 100 6.84 5.27 -14.12
CA LEU A 100 5.60 5.49 -14.86
C LEU A 100 5.19 6.97 -14.87
N GLU A 101 5.33 7.68 -13.74
CA GLU A 101 5.07 9.12 -13.66
C GLU A 101 5.99 9.90 -14.62
N ALA A 102 7.28 9.53 -14.69
CA ALA A 102 8.22 10.13 -15.64
C ALA A 102 7.87 9.84 -17.11
N GLN A 103 7.44 8.61 -17.43
CA GLN A 103 6.99 8.27 -18.78
C GLN A 103 5.73 9.04 -19.19
N VAL A 104 4.79 9.22 -18.26
CA VAL A 104 3.58 10.02 -18.51
C VAL A 104 3.93 11.47 -18.77
N GLU A 105 4.86 12.05 -18.00
CA GLU A 105 5.33 13.42 -18.22
C GLU A 105 6.00 13.59 -19.59
N ASP A 106 6.87 12.64 -19.98
CA ASP A 106 7.53 12.68 -21.29
C ASP A 106 6.54 12.54 -22.44
N LEU A 107 5.61 11.59 -22.35
CA LEU A 107 4.56 11.40 -23.36
C LEU A 107 3.64 12.63 -23.46
N GLN A 108 3.29 13.25 -22.33
CA GLN A 108 2.49 14.47 -22.31
C GLN A 108 3.24 15.61 -23.02
N LYS A 109 4.54 15.75 -22.77
CA LYS A 109 5.38 16.75 -23.44
C LYS A 109 5.47 16.51 -24.94
N GLN A 110 5.70 15.27 -25.38
CA GLN A 110 5.71 14.92 -26.81
C GLN A 110 4.37 15.22 -27.48
N LEU A 111 3.26 14.93 -26.79
CA LEU A 111 1.92 15.23 -27.29
C LEU A 111 1.70 16.74 -27.47
N ASP A 112 2.13 17.55 -26.50
CA ASP A 112 1.99 19.00 -26.55
C ASP A 112 2.90 19.63 -27.62
N GLU A 113 4.11 19.10 -27.80
CA GLU A 113 5.02 19.49 -28.89
C GLU A 113 4.43 19.16 -30.27
N THR A 114 3.85 17.96 -30.42
CA THR A 114 3.20 17.52 -31.67
C THR A 114 2.01 18.41 -31.99
N LYS A 115 1.13 18.67 -31.01
CA LYS A 115 -0.01 19.58 -31.20
C LYS A 115 0.41 20.98 -31.62
N GLN A 116 1.46 21.54 -31.00
CA GLN A 116 1.98 22.84 -31.41
C GLN A 116 2.57 22.83 -32.82
N ALA A 117 3.18 21.72 -33.24
CA ALA A 117 3.69 21.58 -34.60
C ALA A 117 2.54 21.55 -35.61
N ASP A 118 1.51 20.72 -35.35
CA ASP A 118 0.32 20.63 -36.18
C ASP A 118 -0.42 21.97 -36.29
N GLU A 119 -0.63 22.67 -35.17
CA GLU A 119 -1.26 24.00 -35.17
C GLU A 119 -0.45 25.02 -35.98
N LYS A 120 0.88 24.97 -35.88
CA LYS A 120 1.75 25.86 -36.68
C LYS A 120 1.68 25.52 -38.16
N GLU A 121 1.70 24.24 -38.51
CA GLU A 121 1.60 23.79 -39.89
C GLU A 121 0.26 24.18 -40.50
N GLU A 122 -0.86 23.93 -39.80
CA GLU A 122 -2.19 24.34 -40.24
C GLU A 122 -2.28 25.87 -40.41
N SER A 123 -1.72 26.64 -39.47
CA SER A 123 -1.70 28.10 -39.58
C SER A 123 -0.88 28.58 -40.79
N ALA A 124 0.24 27.92 -41.08
CA ALA A 124 1.12 28.26 -42.19
C ALA A 124 0.48 27.89 -43.54
N GLU A 125 -0.15 26.72 -43.63
CA GLU A 125 -0.90 26.30 -44.81
C GLU A 125 -2.07 27.25 -45.08
N LYS A 126 -2.83 27.61 -44.04
CA LYS A 126 -3.93 28.56 -44.17
C LYS A 126 -3.44 29.92 -44.67
N LEU A 127 -2.34 30.43 -44.13
CA LEU A 127 -1.77 31.71 -44.54
C LEU A 127 -1.26 31.66 -45.99
N LYS A 128 -0.66 30.54 -46.39
CA LYS A 128 -0.24 30.31 -47.77
C LYS A 128 -1.45 30.28 -48.72
N LEU A 129 -2.52 29.56 -48.36
CA LEU A 129 -3.74 29.49 -49.16
C LEU A 129 -4.41 30.87 -49.29
N GLU A 130 -4.44 31.65 -48.20
CA GLU A 130 -4.99 33.01 -48.20
C GLU A 130 -4.18 33.94 -49.12
N LEU A 131 -2.85 33.83 -49.12
CA LEU A 131 -1.97 34.57 -50.03
C LEU A 131 -2.19 34.15 -51.50
N GLU A 132 -2.24 32.85 -51.78
CA GLU A 132 -2.51 32.35 -53.13
C GLU A 132 -3.88 32.81 -53.64
N LEU A 133 -4.90 32.79 -52.79
CA LEU A 133 -6.24 33.28 -53.14
C LEU A 133 -6.26 34.80 -53.37
N ALA A 134 -5.51 35.57 -52.57
CA ALA A 134 -5.36 37.01 -52.77
C ALA A 134 -4.69 37.32 -54.12
N HIS A 135 -3.57 36.68 -54.43
CA HIS A 135 -2.89 36.82 -55.72
C HIS A 135 -3.75 36.37 -56.89
N THR A 136 -4.50 35.29 -56.72
CA THR A 136 -5.47 34.83 -57.73
C THR A 136 -6.48 35.93 -57.99
N LYS A 137 -7.14 36.45 -56.94
CA LYS A 137 -8.11 37.52 -57.07
C LYS A 137 -7.53 38.76 -57.75
N GLU A 138 -6.34 39.19 -57.35
CA GLU A 138 -5.65 40.34 -57.94
C GLU A 138 -5.35 40.14 -59.43
N ALA A 139 -4.90 38.94 -59.83
CA ALA A 139 -4.66 38.60 -61.23
C ALA A 139 -5.95 38.67 -62.05
N TYR A 140 -7.06 38.11 -61.56
CA TYR A 140 -8.35 38.19 -62.28
C TYR A 140 -8.91 39.61 -62.35
N GLU A 141 -8.74 40.42 -61.29
CA GLU A 141 -9.13 41.82 -61.30
C GLU A 141 -8.30 42.64 -62.30
N ALA A 142 -6.99 42.43 -62.34
CA ALA A 142 -6.11 43.07 -63.32
C ALA A 142 -6.49 42.69 -64.76
N LEU A 143 -6.84 41.42 -65.01
CA LEU A 143 -7.29 40.96 -66.33
C LEU A 143 -8.57 41.66 -66.77
N LEU A 144 -9.54 41.80 -65.86
CA LEU A 144 -10.78 42.53 -66.14
C LEU A 144 -10.50 44.02 -66.40
N VAL A 145 -9.60 44.64 -65.65
CA VAL A 145 -9.22 46.04 -65.86
C VAL A 145 -8.55 46.23 -67.22
N ALA A 146 -7.60 45.35 -67.59
CA ALA A 146 -6.91 45.41 -68.87
C ALA A 146 -7.91 45.26 -70.03
N LYS A 147 -8.81 44.28 -69.96
CA LYS A 147 -9.82 44.03 -70.99
C LYS A 147 -10.85 45.15 -71.15
N ASN A 148 -11.14 45.88 -70.08
CA ASN A 148 -12.10 46.99 -70.10
C ASN A 148 -11.45 48.34 -70.47
N CYS A 149 -10.15 48.41 -70.71
CA CYS A 149 -9.50 49.64 -71.14
C CYS A 149 -9.83 49.95 -72.61
N GLU A 150 -10.31 51.15 -72.90
CA GLU A 150 -10.69 51.57 -74.27
C GLU A 150 -9.48 51.87 -75.18
N MET A 151 -8.31 52.15 -74.60
CA MET A 151 -7.07 52.47 -75.32
C MET A 151 -5.89 51.80 -74.63
N HIS A 152 -5.13 50.99 -75.36
CA HIS A 152 -4.02 50.18 -74.81
C HIS A 152 -2.70 50.95 -74.85
N GLU A 153 -2.43 51.66 -75.96
CA GLU A 153 -1.20 52.41 -76.15
C GLU A 153 -1.19 53.70 -75.31
N GLY A 154 -0.17 53.89 -74.46
CA GLY A 154 -0.01 55.09 -73.63
C GLY A 154 -0.96 55.20 -72.42
N ASN A 155 -1.78 54.18 -72.15
CA ASN A 155 -2.68 54.15 -71.00
C ASN A 155 -2.00 53.54 -69.77
N VAL A 156 -1.80 54.37 -68.74
CA VAL A 156 -1.14 53.98 -67.49
C VAL A 156 -1.92 52.89 -66.75
N THR A 157 -3.25 52.90 -66.81
CA THR A 157 -4.09 51.88 -66.17
C THR A 157 -3.91 50.52 -66.84
N PHE A 158 -3.89 50.50 -68.17
CA PHE A 158 -3.64 49.28 -68.95
C PHE A 158 -2.23 48.74 -68.69
N SER A 159 -1.19 49.58 -68.81
CA SER A 159 0.19 49.17 -68.54
C SER A 159 0.35 48.59 -67.14
N LYS A 160 -0.21 49.25 -66.12
CA LYS A 160 -0.12 48.77 -64.74
C LYS A 160 -0.85 47.43 -64.54
N ALA A 161 -2.01 47.26 -65.17
CA ALA A 161 -2.74 45.99 -65.12
C ALA A 161 -1.95 44.87 -65.83
N MET A 162 -1.30 45.16 -66.95
CA MET A 162 -0.47 44.20 -67.68
C MET A 162 0.80 43.82 -66.91
N ASP A 163 1.43 44.76 -66.19
CA ASP A 163 2.57 44.49 -65.29
C ASP A 163 2.14 43.55 -64.15
N THR A 164 1.01 43.85 -63.49
CA THR A 164 0.46 42.97 -62.44
C THR A 164 0.11 41.58 -62.97
N LEU A 165 -0.39 41.48 -64.19
CA LEU A 165 -0.68 40.19 -64.84
C LEU A 165 0.60 39.41 -65.17
N ALA A 166 1.67 40.08 -65.58
CA ALA A 166 2.95 39.43 -65.84
C ALA A 166 3.53 38.81 -64.55
N ASP A 167 3.40 39.51 -63.42
CA ASP A 167 3.88 39.02 -62.12
C ASP A 167 3.01 37.88 -61.56
N LEU A 168 1.71 37.88 -61.87
CA LEU A 168 0.72 36.96 -61.30
C LEU A 168 0.13 35.95 -62.31
N GLU A 169 0.71 35.82 -63.51
CA GLU A 169 0.18 34.96 -64.58
C GLU A 169 0.01 33.51 -64.11
N GLN A 170 0.91 33.04 -63.25
CA GLN A 170 0.88 31.69 -62.69
C GLN A 170 -0.39 31.39 -61.88
N TYR A 171 -1.11 32.40 -61.40
CA TYR A 171 -2.35 32.27 -60.64
C TYR A 171 -3.61 32.29 -61.52
N LEU A 172 -3.47 32.62 -62.81
CA LEU A 172 -4.57 32.57 -63.77
C LEU A 172 -4.88 31.13 -64.21
N GLY A 173 -6.16 30.84 -64.37
CA GLY A 173 -6.65 29.59 -64.97
C GLY A 173 -6.38 29.56 -66.48
N THR A 174 -6.52 28.39 -67.09
CA THR A 174 -6.19 28.17 -68.52
C THR A 174 -6.93 29.09 -69.47
N GLU A 175 -8.23 29.34 -69.24
CA GLU A 175 -9.03 30.24 -70.07
C GLU A 175 -8.63 31.70 -69.88
N ALA A 176 -8.37 32.12 -68.64
CA ALA A 176 -7.98 33.49 -68.33
C ALA A 176 -6.58 33.83 -68.84
N ARG A 177 -5.65 32.87 -68.85
CA ARG A 177 -4.35 33.02 -69.52
C ARG A 177 -4.48 33.19 -71.02
N ALA A 178 -5.35 32.42 -71.67
CA ALA A 178 -5.59 32.58 -73.11
C ALA A 178 -6.16 33.97 -73.45
N GLU A 179 -6.96 34.56 -72.56
CA GLU A 179 -7.41 35.95 -72.72
C GLU A 179 -6.28 36.96 -72.49
N TYR A 180 -5.41 36.72 -71.51
CA TYR A 180 -4.21 37.55 -71.30
C TYR A 180 -3.26 37.52 -72.50
N GLU A 181 -3.00 36.35 -73.08
CA GLU A 181 -2.15 36.21 -74.27
C GLU A 181 -2.71 36.98 -75.48
N LYS A 182 -4.04 37.06 -75.63
CA LYS A 182 -4.67 37.87 -76.68
C LYS A 182 -4.41 39.36 -76.44
N LEU A 183 -4.49 39.84 -75.20
CA LEU A 183 -4.21 41.23 -74.84
C LEU A 183 -2.74 41.62 -75.05
N LEU A 184 -1.81 40.66 -75.00
CA LEU A 184 -0.40 40.87 -75.36
C LEU A 184 -0.18 41.00 -76.88
N ALA A 185 -1.13 40.52 -77.69
CA ALA A 185 -1.03 40.51 -79.15
C ALA A 185 -1.80 41.67 -79.84
N GLU A 186 -2.57 42.45 -79.07
CA GLU A 186 -3.24 43.70 -79.50
C GLU A 186 -2.34 44.92 -79.34
#